data_AF-A0ABD2MT64-F1
#
_entry.id   AF-A0ABD2MT64-F1
#
_cell.length_a   1.000
_cell.length_b   1.000
_cell.length_c   1.000
_cell.angle_alpha   90.00
_cell.angle_beta   90.00
_cell.angle_gamma   90.00
#
_symmetry.space_group_name_H-M   'P 1'
#
loop_
_entity.id
_entity.type
_entity.pdbx_description
1 polymer ?
#
loop_
_entity_poly.entity_id
_entity_poly.type
_entity_poly.pdbx_seq_one_letter_code
_entity_poly.pdbx_strand_id
1 'polypeptide(L)' 'HRHYEDENEWGCGNWLEYTLVIVLATILLLGSLGLTLFWVINYHGGFAWQEDPQKQFNLHPVLMVAGFITFSGF' A
#
# COMPACT_ATOMS: atom_id res chain seq x y z
N HIS A 1 -9.85 40.85 11.07
CA HIS A 1 -9.19 40.45 9.82
C HIS A 1 -7.88 39.70 10.05
N ARG A 2 -7.03 40.11 11.00
CA ARG A 2 -5.74 39.43 11.28
C ARG A 2 -5.85 38.00 11.88
N HIS A 3 -6.93 37.69 12.61
CA HIS A 3 -7.12 36.39 13.27
C HIS A 3 -7.56 35.23 12.34
N TYR A 4 -7.86 35.52 11.07
CA TYR A 4 -8.25 34.49 10.08
C TYR A 4 -7.05 33.96 9.29
N GLU A 5 -5.93 34.69 9.26
CA GLU A 5 -4.73 34.28 8.53
C GLU A 5 -3.92 33.27 9.35
N ASP A 6 -3.74 33.51 10.66
CA ASP A 6 -3.00 32.62 11.56
C ASP A 6 -3.63 31.22 11.71
N GLU A 7 -4.97 31.10 11.71
CA GLU A 7 -5.66 29.80 11.79
C GLU A 7 -5.56 29.00 10.48
N ASN A 8 -5.50 29.69 9.34
CA ASN A 8 -5.33 29.05 8.03
C ASN A 8 -3.89 28.59 7.79
N GLU A 9 -2.90 29.27 8.37
CA GLU A 9 -1.48 28.93 8.22
C GLU A 9 -1.10 27.66 9.01
N TRP A 10 -1.66 27.47 10.22
CA TRP A 10 -1.54 26.22 10.99
C TRP A 10 -2.31 25.06 10.37
N GLY A 11 -3.42 25.34 9.68
CA GLY A 11 -4.16 24.33 8.92
C GLY A 11 -3.46 23.90 7.63
N CYS A 12 -2.94 24.86 6.86
CA CYS A 12 -2.41 24.61 5.52
C CYS A 12 -1.10 23.81 5.53
N GLY A 13 -0.14 24.18 6.38
CA GLY A 13 1.14 23.47 6.47
C GLY A 13 0.97 22.02 6.94
N ASN A 14 0.16 21.82 7.97
CA ASN A 14 -0.14 20.50 8.52
C ASN A 14 -0.98 19.66 7.51
N TRP A 15 -1.95 20.27 6.83
CA TRP A 15 -2.75 19.60 5.80
C TRP A 15 -1.93 19.19 4.57
N LEU A 16 -1.00 20.03 4.11
CA LEU A 16 -0.09 19.68 3.02
C LEU A 16 0.85 18.54 3.40
N GLU A 17 1.40 18.58 4.61
CA GLU A 17 2.25 17.51 5.14
C GLU A 17 1.48 16.18 5.22
N TYR A 18 0.29 16.17 5.84
CA TYR A 18 -0.54 14.97 5.91
C TYR A 18 -0.93 14.45 4.52
N THR A 19 -1.32 15.34 3.60
CA THR A 19 -1.68 14.96 2.23
C THR A 19 -0.51 14.33 1.51
N LEU A 20 0.69 14.90 1.64
CA LEU A 20 1.91 14.37 1.07
C LEU A 20 2.23 12.98 1.63
N VAL A 21 2.18 12.82 2.96
CA VAL A 21 2.47 11.54 3.62
C VAL A 21 1.48 10.46 3.17
N ILE A 22 0.18 10.76 3.12
CA ILE A 22 -0.85 9.81 2.70
C ILE A 22 -0.65 9.40 1.23
N VAL A 23 -0.38 10.36 0.34
CA VAL A 23 -0.14 10.07 -1.08
C VAL A 23 1.11 9.21 -1.27
N LEU A 24 2.22 9.54 -0.60
CA LEU A 24 3.43 8.73 -0.66
C LEU A 24 3.21 7.33 -0.09
N ALA A 25 2.56 7.20 1.07
CA ALA A 25 2.24 5.93 1.67
C ALA A 25 1.37 5.08 0.74
N THR A 26 0.37 5.67 0.11
CA THR A 26 -0.53 4.99 -0.84
C THR A 26 0.23 4.50 -2.08
N ILE A 27 1.10 5.32 -2.66
CA ILE A 27 1.92 4.93 -3.83
C ILE A 27 2.86 3.78 -3.44
N LEU A 28 3.52 3.87 -2.29
CA LEU A 28 4.42 2.82 -1.80
C LEU A 28 3.67 1.51 -1.52
N LEU A 29 2.48 1.58 -0.92
CA LEU A 29 1.62 0.43 -0.66
C LEU A 29 1.17 -0.25 -1.95
N LEU A 30 0.60 0.52 -2.90
CA LEU A 30 0.17 0.00 -4.20
C LEU A 30 1.35 -0.54 -5.01
N GLY A 31 2.51 0.13 -4.95
CA GLY A 31 3.74 -0.32 -5.57
C GLY A 31 4.23 -1.65 -4.99
N SER A 32 4.23 -1.81 -3.67
CA SER A 32 4.62 -3.05 -3.00
C SER A 32 3.68 -4.22 -3.33
N LEU A 33 2.37 -3.96 -3.41
CA LEU A 33 1.38 -4.94 -3.82
C LEU A 33 1.57 -5.35 -5.29
N GLY A 34 1.74 -4.37 -6.18
CA GLY A 34 1.99 -4.64 -7.60
C GLY A 34 3.28 -5.42 -7.84
N LEU A 35 4.36 -5.06 -7.12
CA LEU A 35 5.65 -5.75 -7.23
C LEU A 35 5.57 -7.20 -6.74
N THR A 36 4.90 -7.45 -5.62
CA THR A 36 4.75 -8.80 -5.06
C THR A 36 3.89 -9.69 -5.95
N LEU A 37 2.82 -9.13 -6.56
CA LEU A 37 2.02 -9.82 -7.59
C LEU A 37 2.85 -10.12 -8.84
N PHE A 38 3.57 -9.11 -9.38
CA PHE A 38 4.41 -9.28 -10.55
C PHE A 38 5.49 -10.35 -10.34
N TRP A 39 6.14 -10.32 -9.17
CA TRP A 39 7.18 -11.27 -8.79
C TRP A 39 6.64 -12.71 -8.74
N VAL A 40 5.50 -12.92 -8.10
CA VAL A 40 4.90 -14.25 -8.00
C VAL A 40 4.46 -14.79 -9.36
N ILE A 41 3.86 -13.94 -10.20
CA ILE A 41 3.38 -14.32 -11.52
C ILE A 41 4.55 -14.63 -12.48
N ASN A 42 5.58 -13.76 -12.52
CA ASN A 42 6.66 -13.88 -13.51
C ASN A 42 7.78 -14.85 -13.09
N TYR A 43 8.12 -14.91 -11.80
CA TYR A 43 9.28 -15.71 -11.33
C TYR A 43 8.87 -17.02 -10.67
N HIS A 44 7.67 -17.11 -10.10
CA HIS A 44 7.23 -18.27 -9.31
C HIS A 44 6.14 -19.12 -10.00
N GLY A 45 5.84 -18.83 -11.26
CA GLY A 45 4.90 -19.62 -12.05
C GLY A 45 3.43 -19.47 -11.64
N GLY A 46 3.10 -18.38 -10.95
CA GLY A 46 1.73 -18.01 -10.59
C GLY A 46 1.19 -18.72 -9.34
N PHE A 47 -0.14 -18.90 -9.32
CA PHE A 47 -0.89 -19.40 -8.18
C PHE A 47 -1.53 -20.75 -8.49
N ALA A 48 -1.56 -21.65 -7.52
CA ALA A 48 -2.38 -22.86 -7.58
C ALA A 48 -3.12 -23.02 -6.25
N TRP A 49 -4.39 -23.41 -6.33
CA TRP A 49 -5.25 -23.51 -5.14
C TRP A 49 -5.18 -24.87 -4.47
N GLN A 50 -4.99 -25.96 -5.23
CA GLN A 50 -4.94 -27.33 -4.67
C GLN A 50 -4.08 -28.31 -5.46
N GLU A 51 -3.63 -27.95 -6.66
CA GLU A 51 -2.95 -28.86 -7.59
C GLU A 51 -1.44 -28.96 -7.31
N ASP A 52 -0.83 -27.88 -6.80
CA ASP A 52 0.61 -27.79 -6.55
C ASP A 52 0.88 -27.17 -5.16
N PRO A 53 1.40 -27.94 -4.19
CA PRO A 53 1.71 -27.44 -2.84
C PRO A 53 2.71 -26.28 -2.83
N GLN A 54 3.68 -26.28 -3.76
CA GLN A 54 4.65 -25.19 -3.88
C GLN A 54 4.01 -23.89 -4.37
N LYS A 55 3.01 -23.96 -5.25
CA LYS A 55 2.30 -22.78 -5.77
C LYS A 55 1.22 -22.28 -4.81
N GLN A 56 0.68 -23.14 -3.95
CA GLN A 56 -0.14 -22.71 -2.81
C GLN A 56 0.66 -21.80 -1.88
N PHE A 57 1.95 -22.08 -1.64
CA PHE A 57 2.77 -21.25 -0.78
C PHE A 57 2.98 -19.83 -1.33
N ASN A 58 2.95 -19.66 -2.67
CA ASN A 58 3.03 -18.34 -3.29
C ASN A 58 1.82 -17.44 -2.98
N LEU A 59 0.66 -18.01 -2.64
CA LEU A 59 -0.50 -17.24 -2.17
C LEU A 59 -0.23 -16.59 -0.81
N HIS A 60 0.61 -17.20 0.04
CA HIS A 60 0.88 -16.71 1.38
C HIS A 60 1.47 -15.28 1.41
N PRO A 61 2.62 -14.98 0.77
CA PRO A 61 3.18 -13.64 0.78
C PRO A 61 2.27 -12.62 0.08
N VAL A 62 1.53 -13.03 -0.96
CA VAL A 62 0.60 -12.14 -1.67
C VAL A 62 -0.61 -11.78 -0.81
N LEU A 63 -1.19 -12.75 -0.10
CA LEU A 63 -2.30 -12.50 0.82
C LEU A 63 -1.87 -11.71 2.05
N MET A 64 -0.64 -11.91 2.56
CA MET A 64 -0.09 -11.09 3.63
C MET A 64 0.11 -9.64 3.20
N VAL A 65 0.64 -9.39 2.00
CA VAL A 65 0.83 -8.02 1.51
C VAL A 65 -0.52 -7.39 1.18
N ALA A 66 -1.37 -8.06 0.41
CA ALA A 66 -2.70 -7.56 0.05
C ALA A 66 -3.59 -7.32 1.29
N GLY A 67 -3.77 -8.36 2.10
CA GLY A 67 -4.63 -8.36 3.29
C GLY A 67 -4.05 -7.59 4.47
N PHE A 68 -2.84 -7.97 4.89
CA PHE A 68 -2.30 -7.53 6.17
C PHE A 68 -1.54 -6.22 6.09
N ILE A 69 -0.99 -5.84 4.93
CA ILE A 69 -0.22 -4.59 4.76
C ILE A 69 -1.08 -3.53 4.08
N THR A 70 -1.77 -3.88 2.99
CA THR A 70 -2.53 -2.91 2.21
C THR A 70 -3.87 -2.54 2.86
N PHE A 71 -4.66 -3.52 3.32
CA PHE A 71 -5.95 -3.24 3.96
C PHE A 71 -5.88 -2.85 5.44
N SER A 72 -4.78 -3.11 6.15
CA SER A 72 -4.60 -2.64 7.53
C SER A 72 -4.01 -1.23 7.60
N GLY A 73 -3.26 -0.83 6.56
CA GLY A 73 -2.61 0.48 6.47
C GLY A 73 -3.47 1.58 5.86
N PHE A 74 -4.65 1.24 5.34
CA PHE A 74 -5.67 2.17 4.81
C PHE A 74 -6.78 2.37 5.84
#